data_AF-A0A1A7KEI8-F1
#
_entry.id   AF-A0A1A7KEI8-F1
#
_cell.length_a   1.000
_cell.length_b   1.000
_cell.length_c   1.000
_cell.angle_alpha   90.00
_cell.angle_beta   90.00
_cell.angle_gamma   90.00
#
_symmetry.space_group_name_H-M   'P 1'
#
loop_
_entity.id
_entity.type
_entity.pdbx_description
1 polymer ?
#
loop_
_entity_poly.entity_id
_entity_poly.type
_entity_poly.pdbx_seq_one_letter_code
_entity_poly.pdbx_strand_id
1 'polypeptide(L)'
;MTAKKKIKFIISIVAAFVAFAHLIFPKVNIDIITVTLIALAIIPWLEPLFKSVELPGGVKLEFQELEKIEEEAKKVGLISVEDVSTTIEENKDKSKYYFVEIAEKNQELALVSLRIEIEKRLREIATKYSIDTKKYSIIRLIDALADKNILTIQETTVLKDMISTLNHAAHGVEYDQRNAQWVIDNGPAIVDSLENRIANRGIIFHGSSYDSEHWIDKSFNECEWVTNIEWNECISKHLALWNKELENIYNSLLQKIDSNQKEKLIQSQNNWQHQIALDQLFMYSFNDLRLRVGREGQILSSVHFMNKVRDRTLELEEILTSLT
;
A
#
# COMPACT_ATOMS: atom_id res chain seq x y z
N MET A 1 -33.42 -8.63 26.48
CA MET A 1 -32.61 -9.73 25.87
C MET A 1 -33.42 -10.34 24.73
N THR A 2 -32.96 -10.20 23.48
CA THR A 2 -33.69 -10.67 22.29
C THR A 2 -33.90 -12.19 22.32
N ALA A 3 -34.98 -12.69 21.71
CA ALA A 3 -35.33 -14.11 21.71
C ALA A 3 -34.14 -15.01 21.25
N LYS A 4 -33.35 -14.53 20.28
CA LYS A 4 -32.13 -15.20 19.80
C LYS A 4 -31.03 -15.29 20.87
N LYS A 5 -30.84 -14.26 21.71
CA LYS A 5 -29.86 -14.29 22.82
C LYS A 5 -30.30 -15.22 23.96
N LYS A 6 -31.61 -15.31 24.24
CA LYS A 6 -32.16 -16.23 25.26
C LYS A 6 -31.97 -17.70 24.86
N ILE A 7 -32.23 -18.05 23.59
CA ILE A 7 -32.06 -19.42 23.08
C ILE A 7 -30.59 -19.85 23.14
N LYS A 8 -29.66 -18.98 22.71
CA LYS A 8 -28.22 -19.26 22.81
C LYS A 8 -27.77 -19.52 24.25
N PHE A 9 -28.25 -18.71 25.19
CA PHE A 9 -27.92 -18.86 26.61
C PHE A 9 -28.48 -20.16 27.22
N ILE A 10 -29.71 -20.53 26.86
CA ILE A 10 -30.34 -21.77 27.30
C ILE A 10 -29.56 -22.98 26.77
N ILE A 11 -29.13 -22.97 25.51
CA ILE A 11 -28.37 -24.06 24.91
C ILE A 11 -26.99 -24.22 25.57
N SER A 12 -26.29 -23.11 25.88
CA SER A 12 -25.01 -23.16 26.61
C SER A 12 -25.16 -23.71 28.02
N ILE A 13 -26.24 -23.34 28.73
CA ILE A 13 -26.53 -23.90 30.07
C ILE A 13 -26.80 -25.39 29.98
N VAL A 14 -27.60 -25.84 29.00
CA VAL A 14 -27.92 -27.26 28.81
C VAL A 14 -26.66 -28.06 28.47
N ALA A 15 -25.80 -27.55 27.60
CA ALA A 15 -24.53 -28.21 27.27
C ALA A 15 -23.58 -28.32 28.47
N ALA A 16 -23.46 -27.24 29.27
CA ALA A 16 -22.67 -27.26 30.49
C ALA A 16 -23.24 -28.24 31.53
N PHE A 17 -24.56 -28.33 31.64
CA PHE A 17 -25.23 -29.25 32.56
C PHE A 17 -25.04 -30.71 32.16
N VAL A 18 -25.08 -31.02 30.86
CA VAL A 18 -24.81 -32.37 30.33
C VAL A 18 -23.35 -32.76 30.54
N ALA A 19 -22.40 -31.85 30.31
CA ALA A 19 -20.99 -32.08 30.59
C ALA A 19 -20.73 -32.31 32.11
N PHE A 20 -21.39 -31.53 32.96
CA PHE A 20 -21.29 -31.68 34.41
C PHE A 20 -21.92 -32.98 34.92
N ALA A 21 -23.08 -33.37 34.38
CA ALA A 21 -23.71 -34.66 34.68
C ALA A 21 -22.83 -35.85 34.28
N HIS A 22 -22.05 -35.72 33.19
CA HIS A 22 -21.11 -36.75 32.75
C HIS A 22 -19.91 -36.92 33.69
N LEU A 23 -19.40 -35.83 34.29
CA LEU A 23 -18.36 -35.90 35.31
C LEU A 23 -18.80 -36.69 36.55
N ILE A 24 -20.10 -36.69 36.85
CA ILE A 24 -20.69 -37.38 38.02
C ILE A 24 -21.02 -38.84 37.70
N PHE A 25 -21.30 -39.19 36.44
CA PHE A 25 -21.66 -40.56 36.01
C PHE A 25 -20.76 -41.10 34.89
N PRO A 26 -19.52 -41.51 35.21
CA PRO A 26 -18.50 -41.93 34.23
C PRO A 26 -18.75 -43.30 33.56
N LYS A 27 -19.84 -44.00 33.88
CA LYS A 27 -20.20 -45.32 33.29
C LYS A 27 -21.12 -45.23 32.07
N VAL A 28 -21.50 -44.03 31.63
CA VAL A 28 -22.32 -43.84 30.43
C VAL A 28 -21.42 -43.93 29.19
N ASN A 29 -21.53 -45.03 28.45
CA ASN A 29 -20.84 -45.18 27.17
C ASN A 29 -21.34 -44.10 26.21
N ILE A 30 -20.42 -43.32 25.64
CA ILE A 30 -20.77 -42.32 24.62
C ILE A 30 -21.15 -43.09 23.35
N ASP A 31 -22.45 -43.20 23.10
CA ASP A 31 -22.99 -43.85 21.91
C ASP A 31 -22.81 -42.94 20.69
N ILE A 32 -22.72 -43.53 19.49
CA ILE A 32 -22.54 -42.79 18.23
C ILE A 32 -23.65 -41.73 18.08
N ILE A 33 -24.85 -42.04 18.58
CA ILE A 33 -26.02 -41.17 18.60
C ILE A 33 -25.77 -39.90 19.43
N THR A 34 -25.07 -40.01 20.56
CA THR A 34 -24.75 -38.86 21.43
C THR A 34 -23.74 -37.94 20.75
N VAL A 35 -22.75 -38.50 20.05
CA VAL A 35 -21.78 -37.72 19.26
C VAL A 35 -22.48 -37.02 18.10
N THR A 36 -23.39 -37.69 17.40
CA THR A 36 -24.16 -37.10 16.29
C THR A 36 -25.05 -35.94 16.76
N LEU A 37 -25.69 -36.07 17.93
CA LEU A 37 -26.52 -35.00 18.51
C LEU A 37 -25.68 -33.79 18.93
N ILE A 38 -24.47 -34.01 19.48
CA ILE A 38 -23.54 -32.92 19.81
C ILE A 38 -23.06 -32.22 18.53
N ALA A 39 -22.71 -32.98 17.48
CA ALA A 39 -22.32 -32.42 16.19
C ALA A 39 -23.45 -31.57 15.58
N LEU A 40 -24.69 -32.08 15.57
CA LEU A 40 -25.88 -31.35 15.13
C LEU A 40 -26.16 -30.09 15.97
N ALA A 41 -25.85 -30.10 17.27
CA ALA A 41 -25.99 -28.94 18.14
C ALA A 41 -24.94 -27.84 17.86
N ILE A 42 -23.79 -28.20 17.29
CA ILE A 42 -22.71 -27.27 16.93
C ILE A 42 -22.93 -26.68 15.51
N ILE A 43 -23.62 -27.38 14.61
CA ILE A 43 -23.89 -26.92 13.23
C ILE A 43 -24.49 -25.50 13.14
N PRO A 44 -25.48 -25.08 13.96
CA PRO A 44 -25.98 -23.70 13.95
C PRO A 44 -24.96 -22.63 14.34
N TRP A 45 -23.86 -23.02 14.98
CA TRP A 45 -22.75 -22.13 15.36
C TRP A 45 -21.63 -22.09 14.32
N LEU A 46 -21.64 -22.99 13.33
CA LEU A 46 -20.75 -22.95 12.16
C LEU A 46 -21.24 -22.01 11.05
N GLU A 47 -22.51 -21.57 11.09
CA GLU A 47 -23.08 -20.60 10.13
C GLU A 47 -22.21 -19.33 9.95
N PRO A 48 -21.60 -18.74 11.00
CA PRO A 48 -20.68 -17.60 10.85
C PRO A 48 -19.33 -17.97 10.21
N LEU A 49 -18.90 -19.23 10.30
CA LEU A 49 -17.61 -19.73 9.77
C LEU A 49 -17.71 -20.15 8.30
N PHE A 50 -18.89 -20.53 7.82
CA PHE A 50 -19.14 -20.82 6.40
C PHE A 50 -19.41 -19.58 5.55
N LYS A 51 -19.58 -18.39 6.17
CA LYS A 51 -19.67 -17.12 5.42
C LYS A 51 -18.36 -16.69 4.74
N SER A 52 -17.24 -17.36 5.01
CA SER A 52 -15.93 -16.99 4.47
C SER A 52 -15.31 -18.02 3.51
N VAL A 53 -16.11 -18.94 2.94
CA VAL A 53 -15.60 -19.91 1.96
C VAL A 53 -16.57 -20.04 0.78
N GLU A 54 -16.75 -18.97 -0.01
CA GLU A 54 -17.28 -19.05 -1.38
C GLU A 54 -16.57 -18.07 -2.32
N LEU A 55 -15.66 -18.64 -3.13
CA LEU A 55 -15.32 -18.36 -4.55
C LEU A 55 -14.71 -16.99 -4.99
N PRO A 56 -13.80 -17.03 -5.99
CA PRO A 56 -13.11 -15.84 -6.49
C PRO A 56 -14.09 -14.98 -7.30
N GLY A 57 -14.31 -13.74 -6.86
CA GLY A 57 -15.06 -12.72 -7.61
C GLY A 57 -16.51 -12.45 -7.18
N GLY A 58 -16.83 -12.48 -5.88
CA GLY A 58 -18.22 -12.30 -5.40
C GLY A 58 -18.36 -11.66 -4.01
N VAL A 59 -18.16 -10.35 -3.98
CA VAL A 59 -18.51 -9.31 -3.00
C VAL A 59 -19.44 -9.70 -1.82
N LYS A 60 -18.95 -9.41 -0.61
CA LYS A 60 -19.73 -8.73 0.44
C LYS A 60 -18.78 -7.97 1.37
N LEU A 61 -18.51 -6.70 1.06
CA LEU A 61 -17.69 -5.86 1.93
C LEU A 61 -18.51 -5.40 3.14
N GLU A 62 -18.14 -5.83 4.34
CA GLU A 62 -18.76 -5.38 5.59
C GLU A 62 -18.21 -3.99 6.00
N PHE A 63 -18.96 -3.21 6.80
CA PHE A 63 -18.54 -1.87 7.28
C PHE A 63 -17.14 -1.85 7.92
N GLN A 64 -16.75 -2.97 8.53
CA GLN A 64 -15.43 -3.16 9.14
C GLN A 64 -14.30 -3.21 8.09
N GLU A 65 -14.58 -3.64 6.88
CA GLU A 65 -13.60 -3.67 5.79
C GLU A 65 -13.38 -2.29 5.19
N LEU A 66 -14.38 -1.39 5.22
CA LEU A 66 -14.19 0.02 4.82
C LEU A 66 -13.34 0.80 5.81
N GLU A 67 -13.60 0.67 7.12
CA GLU A 67 -12.74 1.25 8.15
C GLU A 67 -11.30 0.71 8.02
N LYS A 68 -11.16 -0.58 7.74
CA LYS A 68 -9.86 -1.21 7.52
C LYS A 68 -9.17 -0.67 6.26
N ILE A 69 -9.88 -0.54 5.13
CA ILE A 69 -9.34 0.03 3.89
C ILE A 69 -8.92 1.49 4.12
N GLU A 70 -9.72 2.27 4.86
CA GLU A 70 -9.40 3.65 5.22
C GLU A 70 -8.18 3.74 6.15
N GLU A 71 -8.12 2.92 7.19
CA GLU A 71 -6.95 2.82 8.06
C GLU A 71 -5.69 2.38 7.29
N GLU A 72 -5.82 1.41 6.40
CA GLU A 72 -4.71 0.91 5.58
C GLU A 72 -4.22 1.98 4.61
N ALA A 73 -5.13 2.71 3.96
CA ALA A 73 -4.80 3.82 3.08
C ALA A 73 -4.14 4.99 3.83
N LYS A 74 -4.61 5.32 5.04
CA LYS A 74 -3.98 6.31 5.93
C LYS A 74 -2.58 5.87 6.36
N LYS A 75 -2.41 4.61 6.78
CA LYS A 75 -1.12 4.05 7.20
C LYS A 75 -0.03 4.06 6.13
N VAL A 76 -0.42 4.14 4.85
CA VAL A 76 0.53 4.14 3.73
C VAL A 76 0.61 5.47 3.01
N GLY A 77 0.07 6.54 3.62
CA GLY A 77 0.17 7.89 3.10
C GLY A 77 -0.59 8.14 1.80
N LEU A 78 -1.50 7.22 1.42
CA LEU A 78 -2.43 7.42 0.29
C LEU A 78 -3.46 8.51 0.59
N ILE A 79 -3.79 8.72 1.86
CA ILE A 79 -4.72 9.72 2.36
C ILE A 79 -4.08 10.39 3.58
N SER A 80 -4.02 11.72 3.63
CA SER A 80 -3.45 12.50 4.74
C SER A 80 -4.34 12.47 5.99
N VAL A 81 -3.73 12.42 7.17
CA VAL A 81 -4.44 12.46 8.46
C VAL A 81 -4.93 13.88 8.79
N GLU A 82 -4.34 14.93 8.21
CA GLU A 82 -4.80 16.31 8.41
C GLU A 82 -6.20 16.62 7.85
N ASP A 83 -6.76 15.78 6.96
CA ASP A 83 -8.03 16.10 6.28
C ASP A 83 -9.30 15.80 7.09
N VAL A 84 -9.19 15.19 8.28
CA VAL A 84 -10.37 14.73 9.04
C VAL A 84 -10.77 15.68 10.17
N SER A 85 -9.94 16.65 10.57
CA SER A 85 -10.21 17.50 11.75
C SER A 85 -10.30 19.01 11.50
N THR A 86 -10.25 19.48 10.25
CA THR A 86 -10.43 20.91 9.91
C THR A 86 -11.59 21.11 8.96
N THR A 87 -12.80 20.79 9.42
CA THR A 87 -14.02 21.43 8.88
C THR A 87 -13.97 22.92 9.19
N ILE A 88 -13.53 23.75 8.23
CA ILE A 88 -14.15 25.04 7.80
C ILE A 88 -13.25 25.84 6.83
N GLU A 89 -11.96 25.55 6.68
CA GLU A 89 -11.10 26.26 5.72
C GLU A 89 -10.34 25.30 4.82
N GLU A 90 -10.93 24.93 3.66
CA GLU A 90 -10.28 24.86 2.34
C GLU A 90 -11.15 24.09 1.33
N ASN A 91 -12.21 24.76 0.88
CA ASN A 91 -12.98 24.40 -0.31
C ASN A 91 -12.24 24.79 -1.62
N LYS A 92 -10.90 24.87 -1.59
CA LYS A 92 -10.09 25.44 -2.68
C LYS A 92 -9.32 24.42 -3.52
N ASP A 93 -9.11 23.19 -3.05
CA ASP A 93 -8.29 22.21 -3.78
C ASP A 93 -9.07 21.00 -4.33
N LYS A 94 -10.25 20.69 -3.75
CA LYS A 94 -11.15 19.65 -4.31
C LYS A 94 -11.69 19.99 -5.71
N SER A 95 -11.59 21.25 -6.16
CA SER A 95 -11.96 21.68 -7.52
C SER A 95 -10.87 21.40 -8.57
N LYS A 96 -9.72 20.85 -8.21
CA LYS A 96 -8.66 20.47 -9.17
C LYS A 96 -9.13 19.36 -10.12
N TYR A 97 -10.04 18.50 -9.66
CA TYR A 97 -10.41 17.29 -10.37
C TYR A 97 -11.86 17.31 -10.88
N TYR A 98 -12.02 17.18 -12.20
CA TYR A 98 -13.32 17.17 -12.87
C TYR A 98 -14.32 16.13 -12.33
N PHE A 99 -13.86 14.97 -11.86
CA PHE A 99 -14.76 13.94 -11.33
C PHE A 99 -15.46 14.37 -10.03
N VAL A 100 -14.86 15.28 -9.25
CA VAL A 100 -15.47 15.81 -8.01
C VAL A 100 -16.66 16.70 -8.35
N GLU A 101 -16.53 17.58 -9.34
CA GLU A 101 -17.63 18.43 -9.81
C GLU A 101 -18.77 17.62 -10.44
N ILE A 102 -18.41 16.53 -11.13
CA ILE A 102 -19.40 15.62 -11.74
C ILE A 102 -20.19 14.87 -10.66
N ALA A 103 -19.56 14.52 -9.53
CA ALA A 103 -20.19 13.73 -8.47
C ALA A 103 -21.44 14.41 -7.88
N GLU A 104 -21.45 15.75 -7.82
CA GLU A 104 -22.61 16.53 -7.36
C GLU A 104 -23.84 16.39 -8.28
N LYS A 105 -23.62 16.04 -9.55
CA LYS A 105 -24.66 15.98 -10.58
C LYS A 105 -25.01 14.55 -11.00
N ASN A 106 -24.00 13.67 -11.06
CA ASN A 106 -24.13 12.29 -11.50
C ASN A 106 -22.98 11.44 -10.95
N GLN A 107 -23.30 10.58 -9.99
CA GLN A 107 -22.32 9.75 -9.30
C GLN A 107 -21.69 8.69 -10.21
N GLU A 108 -22.48 8.04 -11.08
CA GLU A 108 -21.97 7.05 -12.03
C GLU A 108 -20.91 7.64 -12.96
N LEU A 109 -21.18 8.82 -13.51
CA LEU A 109 -20.26 9.51 -14.42
C LEU A 109 -18.99 9.97 -13.69
N ALA A 110 -19.11 10.37 -12.42
CA ALA A 110 -17.95 10.70 -11.58
C ALA A 110 -17.04 9.48 -11.36
N LEU A 111 -17.61 8.32 -11.03
CA LEU A 111 -16.87 7.07 -10.87
C LEU A 111 -16.19 6.66 -12.19
N VAL A 112 -16.87 6.78 -13.32
CA VAL A 112 -16.26 6.50 -14.63
C VAL A 112 -15.11 7.47 -14.91
N SER A 113 -15.29 8.76 -14.62
CA SER A 113 -14.25 9.77 -14.78
C SER A 113 -13.04 9.48 -13.91
N LEU A 114 -13.25 9.13 -12.63
CA LEU A 114 -12.16 8.77 -11.71
C LEU A 114 -11.41 7.52 -12.17
N ARG A 115 -12.11 6.52 -12.70
CA ARG A 115 -11.49 5.33 -13.30
C ARG A 115 -10.51 5.69 -14.41
N ILE A 116 -10.92 6.61 -15.29
CA ILE A 116 -10.09 7.09 -16.40
C ILE A 116 -8.86 7.83 -15.88
N GLU A 117 -9.02 8.71 -14.89
CA GLU A 117 -7.91 9.46 -14.28
C GLU A 117 -6.86 8.53 -13.63
N ILE A 118 -7.32 7.50 -12.90
CA ILE A 118 -6.45 6.48 -12.29
C ILE A 118 -5.76 5.65 -13.38
N GLU A 119 -6.50 5.17 -14.38
CA GLU A 119 -5.93 4.38 -15.48
C GLU A 119 -4.86 5.15 -16.25
N LYS A 120 -5.12 6.43 -16.55
CA LYS A 120 -4.17 7.31 -17.24
C LYS A 120 -2.85 7.41 -16.47
N ARG A 121 -2.90 7.71 -15.17
CA ARG A 121 -1.70 7.82 -14.33
C ARG A 121 -0.95 6.50 -14.18
N LEU A 122 -1.66 5.39 -13.97
CA LEU A 122 -1.01 4.06 -13.91
C LEU A 122 -0.27 3.72 -15.22
N ARG A 123 -0.84 4.11 -16.38
CA ARG A 123 -0.20 3.93 -17.68
C ARG A 123 1.02 4.85 -17.86
N GLU A 124 0.94 6.09 -17.38
CA GLU A 124 2.06 7.04 -17.39
C GLU A 124 3.21 6.55 -16.52
N ILE A 125 2.93 6.11 -15.29
CA ILE A 125 3.91 5.49 -14.39
C ILE A 125 4.54 4.27 -15.10
N ALA A 126 3.73 3.35 -15.62
CA ALA A 126 4.23 2.17 -16.30
C ALA A 126 5.14 2.52 -17.50
N THR A 127 4.80 3.57 -18.26
CA THR A 127 5.61 4.05 -19.40
C THR A 127 6.94 4.67 -18.96
N LYS A 128 6.95 5.44 -17.85
CA LYS A 128 8.17 5.98 -17.22
C LYS A 128 9.14 4.83 -16.89
N TYR A 129 8.63 3.76 -16.28
CA TYR A 129 9.42 2.59 -15.89
C TYR A 129 9.60 1.52 -16.99
N SER A 130 9.28 1.84 -18.25
CA SER A 130 9.43 0.93 -19.40
C SER A 130 8.68 -0.42 -19.26
N ILE A 131 7.53 -0.41 -18.59
CA ILE A 131 6.61 -1.55 -18.53
C ILE A 131 5.69 -1.50 -19.76
N ASP A 132 5.44 -2.64 -20.43
CA ASP A 132 4.49 -2.70 -21.55
C ASP A 132 3.06 -2.40 -21.07
N THR A 133 2.48 -1.31 -21.59
CA THR A 133 1.14 -0.86 -21.23
C THR A 133 0.06 -1.30 -22.22
N LYS A 134 0.42 -1.60 -23.47
CA LYS A 134 -0.56 -1.71 -24.57
C LYS A 134 -1.47 -2.93 -24.44
N LYS A 135 -0.99 -3.97 -23.77
CA LYS A 135 -1.71 -5.25 -23.62
C LYS A 135 -2.26 -5.49 -22.22
N TYR A 136 -2.01 -4.59 -21.27
CA TYR A 136 -2.35 -4.81 -19.88
C TYR A 136 -3.69 -4.15 -19.53
N SER A 137 -4.54 -4.92 -18.84
CA SER A 137 -5.68 -4.38 -18.10
C SER A 137 -5.18 -3.55 -16.92
N ILE A 138 -6.04 -2.70 -16.34
CA ILE A 138 -5.67 -1.90 -15.16
C ILE A 138 -5.15 -2.78 -14.02
N ILE A 139 -5.82 -3.90 -13.73
CA ILE A 139 -5.39 -4.83 -12.67
C ILE A 139 -3.99 -5.37 -12.96
N ARG A 140 -3.72 -5.76 -14.21
CA ARG A 140 -2.40 -6.25 -14.61
C ARG A 140 -1.32 -5.16 -14.61
N LEU A 141 -1.69 -3.90 -14.86
CA LEU A 141 -0.79 -2.75 -14.67
C LEU A 141 -0.45 -2.57 -13.18
N ILE A 142 -1.45 -2.63 -12.30
CA ILE A 142 -1.26 -2.55 -10.85
C ILE A 142 -0.32 -3.68 -10.39
N ASP A 143 -0.55 -4.91 -10.85
CA ASP A 143 0.33 -6.06 -10.54
C ASP A 143 1.77 -5.82 -11.01
N ALA A 144 1.96 -5.38 -12.26
CA ALA A 144 3.29 -5.14 -12.81
C ALA A 144 4.04 -4.00 -12.09
N LEU A 145 3.32 -3.01 -11.58
CA LEU A 145 3.87 -1.93 -10.76
C LEU A 145 4.22 -2.42 -9.34
N ALA A 146 3.39 -3.28 -8.76
CA ALA A 146 3.61 -3.91 -7.46
C ALA A 146 4.83 -4.87 -7.49
N ASP A 147 5.00 -5.65 -8.56
CA ASP A 147 6.14 -6.55 -8.77
C ASP A 147 7.49 -5.81 -8.78
N LYS A 148 7.47 -4.51 -9.09
CA LYS A 148 8.63 -3.62 -9.05
C LYS A 148 8.73 -2.79 -7.77
N ASN A 149 7.81 -2.94 -6.82
CA ASN A 149 7.67 -2.11 -5.62
C ASN A 149 7.43 -0.62 -5.92
N ILE A 150 6.97 -0.30 -7.13
CA ILE A 150 6.52 1.06 -7.48
C ILE A 150 5.19 1.34 -6.78
N LEU A 151 4.38 0.31 -6.53
CA LEU A 151 3.25 0.35 -5.61
C LEU A 151 3.56 -0.58 -4.43
N THR A 152 3.23 -0.15 -3.22
CA THR A 152 3.27 -1.00 -2.04
C THR A 152 2.15 -2.04 -2.06
N ILE A 153 2.25 -3.06 -1.20
CA ILE A 153 1.24 -4.12 -1.09
C ILE A 153 -0.12 -3.54 -0.69
N GLN A 154 -0.11 -2.59 0.23
CA GLN A 154 -1.31 -1.91 0.72
C GLN A 154 -1.93 -1.03 -0.37
N GLU A 155 -1.12 -0.24 -1.08
CA GLU A 155 -1.60 0.57 -2.22
C GLU A 155 -2.20 -0.30 -3.31
N THR A 156 -1.55 -1.43 -3.61
CA THR A 156 -2.03 -2.42 -4.58
C THR A 156 -3.40 -2.96 -4.18
N THR A 157 -3.60 -3.23 -2.90
CA THR A 157 -4.87 -3.74 -2.36
C THR A 157 -5.96 -2.69 -2.49
N VAL A 158 -5.73 -1.48 -1.97
CA VAL A 158 -6.66 -0.35 -2.04
C VAL A 158 -7.03 -0.04 -3.50
N LEU A 159 -6.06 0.05 -4.41
CA LEU A 159 -6.32 0.34 -5.82
C LEU A 159 -7.14 -0.75 -6.49
N LYS A 160 -6.89 -2.04 -6.20
CA LYS A 160 -7.70 -3.13 -6.77
C LYS A 160 -9.14 -3.09 -6.28
N ASP A 161 -9.34 -2.79 -5.00
CA ASP A 161 -10.67 -2.68 -4.40
C ASP A 161 -11.45 -1.48 -4.99
N MET A 162 -10.78 -0.33 -5.13
CA MET A 162 -11.35 0.83 -5.81
C MET A 162 -11.71 0.53 -7.26
N ILE A 163 -10.79 -0.07 -8.03
CA ILE A 163 -11.00 -0.43 -9.44
C ILE A 163 -12.16 -1.39 -9.61
N SER A 164 -12.40 -2.29 -8.65
CA SER A 164 -13.60 -3.12 -8.64
C SER A 164 -14.87 -2.26 -8.65
N THR A 165 -15.02 -1.34 -7.68
CA THR A 165 -16.18 -0.43 -7.59
C THR A 165 -16.33 0.43 -8.85
N LEU A 166 -15.22 0.99 -9.35
CA LEU A 166 -15.18 1.82 -10.54
C LEU A 166 -15.57 1.06 -11.82
N ASN A 167 -15.21 -0.23 -11.93
CA ASN A 167 -15.62 -1.08 -13.05
C ASN A 167 -17.13 -1.37 -13.03
N HIS A 168 -17.73 -1.59 -11.86
CA HIS A 168 -19.18 -1.79 -11.77
C HIS A 168 -19.94 -0.57 -12.31
N ALA A 169 -19.52 0.63 -11.91
CA ALA A 169 -20.10 1.88 -12.42
C ALA A 169 -19.93 2.01 -13.94
N ALA A 170 -18.75 1.71 -14.49
CA ALA A 170 -18.49 1.76 -15.93
C ALA A 170 -19.31 0.75 -16.75
N HIS A 171 -19.67 -0.39 -16.17
CA HIS A 171 -20.50 -1.40 -16.80
C HIS A 171 -22.00 -1.23 -16.54
N GLY A 172 -22.41 -0.20 -15.79
CA GLY A 172 -23.81 0.03 -15.42
C GLY A 172 -24.38 -1.06 -14.51
N VAL A 173 -23.53 -1.74 -13.76
CA VAL A 173 -23.93 -2.78 -12.79
C VAL A 173 -24.27 -2.11 -11.47
N GLU A 174 -25.25 -2.64 -10.72
CA GLU A 174 -25.53 -2.16 -9.36
C GLU A 174 -24.30 -2.29 -8.46
N TYR A 175 -24.05 -1.25 -7.65
CA TYR A 175 -22.91 -1.17 -6.73
C TYR A 175 -23.35 -0.58 -5.38
N ASP A 176 -22.55 -0.84 -4.34
CA ASP A 176 -22.81 -0.27 -3.01
C ASP A 176 -22.54 1.24 -3.01
N GLN A 177 -23.56 2.02 -2.65
CA GLN A 177 -23.53 3.48 -2.69
C GLN A 177 -22.54 4.07 -1.66
N ARG A 178 -22.28 3.39 -0.54
CA ARG A 178 -21.32 3.86 0.47
C ARG A 178 -19.89 3.64 -0.02
N ASN A 179 -19.61 2.48 -0.62
CA ASN A 179 -18.32 2.22 -1.26
C ASN A 179 -18.05 3.24 -2.37
N ALA A 180 -19.04 3.54 -3.20
CA ALA A 180 -18.93 4.54 -4.24
C ALA A 180 -18.64 5.95 -3.69
N GLN A 181 -19.34 6.35 -2.61
CA GLN A 181 -19.07 7.63 -1.96
C GLN A 181 -17.65 7.69 -1.40
N TRP A 182 -17.20 6.64 -0.70
CA TRP A 182 -15.83 6.57 -0.20
C TRP A 182 -14.79 6.66 -1.32
N VAL A 183 -15.03 5.99 -2.46
CA VAL A 183 -14.15 6.04 -3.64
C VAL A 183 -14.07 7.47 -4.20
N ILE A 184 -15.18 8.21 -4.23
CA ILE A 184 -15.21 9.60 -4.70
C ILE A 184 -14.49 10.51 -3.70
N ASP A 185 -14.76 10.35 -2.41
CA ASP A 185 -14.20 11.20 -1.35
C ASP A 185 -12.68 11.08 -1.27
N ASN A 186 -12.15 9.87 -1.47
CA ASN A 186 -10.72 9.58 -1.42
C ASN A 186 -10.04 9.61 -2.80
N GLY A 187 -10.82 9.75 -3.87
CA GLY A 187 -10.34 9.82 -5.25
C GLY A 187 -9.23 10.86 -5.46
N PRO A 188 -9.37 12.11 -4.98
CA PRO A 188 -8.34 13.15 -5.14
C PRO A 188 -6.99 12.73 -4.56
N ALA A 189 -6.96 12.26 -3.31
CA ALA A 189 -5.73 11.86 -2.63
C ALA A 189 -5.02 10.69 -3.34
N ILE A 190 -5.78 9.73 -3.85
CA ILE A 190 -5.25 8.62 -4.66
C ILE A 190 -4.63 9.14 -5.96
N VAL A 191 -5.32 10.06 -6.63
CA VAL A 191 -4.86 10.65 -7.88
C VAL A 191 -3.59 11.48 -7.67
N ASP A 192 -3.53 12.28 -6.60
CA ASP A 192 -2.34 13.03 -6.20
C ASP A 192 -1.16 12.10 -5.84
N SER A 193 -1.41 11.01 -5.12
CA SER A 193 -0.37 10.01 -4.79
C SER A 193 0.23 9.37 -6.05
N LEU A 194 -0.62 8.97 -7.01
CA LEU A 194 -0.17 8.44 -8.29
C LEU A 194 0.57 9.50 -9.12
N GLU A 195 0.11 10.74 -9.10
CA GLU A 195 0.75 11.86 -9.80
C GLU A 195 2.13 12.17 -9.23
N ASN A 196 2.29 12.09 -7.91
CA ASN A 196 3.59 12.23 -7.27
C ASN A 196 4.57 11.20 -7.85
N ARG A 197 4.19 9.94 -8.09
CA ARG A 197 5.07 8.91 -8.69
C ARG A 197 5.53 9.22 -10.13
N ILE A 198 4.85 10.15 -10.81
CA ILE A 198 5.20 10.62 -12.16
C ILE A 198 6.15 11.82 -12.08
N ALA A 199 5.97 12.68 -11.06
CA ALA A 199 6.67 13.96 -10.92
C ALA A 199 8.21 13.87 -11.06
N ASN A 200 8.78 14.93 -11.63
CA ASN A 200 10.23 15.12 -11.71
C ASN A 200 10.75 15.74 -10.42
N ARG A 201 11.71 15.10 -9.76
CA ARG A 201 12.28 15.57 -8.49
C ARG A 201 13.79 15.78 -8.54
N GLY A 202 14.38 15.69 -9.73
CA GLY A 202 15.79 15.94 -9.94
C GLY A 202 16.18 17.41 -9.75
N ILE A 203 17.41 17.63 -9.31
CA ILE A 203 17.94 18.95 -8.92
C ILE A 203 19.03 19.43 -9.91
N ILE A 204 19.50 18.58 -10.82
CA ILE A 204 20.73 18.80 -11.62
C ILE A 204 20.44 19.65 -12.86
N PHE A 205 19.29 19.49 -13.50
CA PHE A 205 18.91 20.10 -14.78
C PHE A 205 17.76 21.12 -14.65
N HIS A 206 17.07 21.21 -13.51
CA HIS A 206 16.02 22.21 -13.26
C HIS A 206 16.32 23.13 -12.07
N GLY A 207 16.24 24.45 -12.32
CA GLY A 207 16.64 25.51 -11.39
C GLY A 207 15.57 25.98 -10.39
N SER A 208 14.48 25.25 -10.18
CA SER A 208 13.47 25.69 -9.19
C SER A 208 12.59 24.55 -8.69
N SER A 209 12.63 24.35 -7.36
CA SER A 209 11.49 24.15 -6.46
C SER A 209 10.32 23.31 -7.01
N TYR A 210 10.43 21.99 -6.93
CA TYR A 210 9.24 21.17 -6.74
C TYR A 210 9.11 20.85 -5.26
N ASP A 211 8.04 21.34 -4.63
CA ASP A 211 7.65 21.06 -3.24
C ASP A 211 7.16 19.61 -3.03
N SER A 212 7.15 18.78 -4.09
CA SER A 212 6.67 17.40 -4.00
C SER A 212 7.78 16.47 -3.48
N GLU A 213 7.77 16.22 -2.17
CA GLU A 213 8.59 15.20 -1.53
C GLU A 213 8.38 13.81 -2.18
N HIS A 214 9.49 13.06 -2.35
CA HIS A 214 9.43 11.69 -2.86
C HIS A 214 8.66 10.79 -1.87
N TRP A 215 7.82 9.89 -2.35
CA TRP A 215 6.96 9.07 -1.46
C TRP A 215 7.77 8.22 -0.46
N ILE A 216 8.98 7.77 -0.84
CA ILE A 216 9.90 7.06 0.08
C ILE A 216 10.37 8.00 1.19
N ASP A 217 10.64 9.27 0.90
CA ASP A 217 11.01 10.28 1.91
C ASP A 217 9.82 10.58 2.82
N LYS A 218 8.63 10.79 2.25
CA LYS A 218 7.39 11.00 3.01
C LYS A 218 7.14 9.83 3.98
N SER A 219 7.22 8.58 3.49
CA SER A 219 7.09 7.39 4.33
C SER A 219 8.19 7.25 5.37
N PHE A 220 9.39 7.78 5.13
CA PHE A 220 10.48 7.76 6.10
C PHE A 220 10.24 8.78 7.22
N ASN A 221 9.74 9.97 6.88
CA ASN A 221 9.39 11.02 7.83
C ASN A 221 8.21 10.62 8.73
N GLU A 222 7.28 9.81 8.21
CA GLU A 222 6.12 9.29 8.93
C GLU A 222 6.44 8.08 9.83
N CYS A 223 7.68 7.56 9.86
CA CYS A 223 8.05 6.59 10.87
C CYS A 223 7.72 7.18 12.26
N GLU A 224 7.05 6.44 13.13
CA GLU A 224 6.91 6.79 14.55
C GLU A 224 7.98 6.02 15.32
N TRP A 225 8.70 6.70 16.22
CA TRP A 225 9.95 6.19 16.78
C TRP A 225 9.93 6.27 18.31
N VAL A 226 9.96 5.13 19.00
CA VAL A 226 10.05 5.08 20.47
C VAL A 226 11.35 4.41 20.92
N THR A 227 11.96 3.56 20.07
CA THR A 227 13.13 2.75 20.40
C THR A 227 14.21 2.71 19.31
N ASN A 228 15.42 2.31 19.71
CA ASN A 228 16.57 2.16 18.80
C ASN A 228 16.44 0.97 17.84
N ILE A 229 15.59 -0.01 18.13
CA ILE A 229 15.36 -1.17 17.25
C ILE A 229 14.50 -0.72 16.07
N GLU A 230 13.41 0.01 16.36
CA GLU A 230 12.53 0.61 15.37
C GLU A 230 13.31 1.56 14.43
N TRP A 231 14.32 2.27 14.95
CA TRP A 231 15.24 3.09 14.14
C TRP A 231 15.98 2.30 13.07
N ASN A 232 16.63 1.20 13.45
CA ASN A 232 17.39 0.39 12.50
C ASN A 232 16.46 -0.31 11.50
N GLU A 233 15.27 -0.72 11.93
CA GLU A 233 14.26 -1.32 11.06
C GLU A 233 13.71 -0.30 10.05
N CYS A 234 13.37 0.92 10.48
CA CYS A 234 12.91 1.98 9.59
C CYS A 234 14.00 2.34 8.55
N ILE A 235 15.26 2.56 8.97
CA ILE A 235 16.35 2.85 8.02
C ILE A 235 16.56 1.69 7.05
N SER A 236 16.60 0.45 7.55
CA SER A 236 16.84 -0.73 6.70
C SER A 236 15.73 -0.92 5.66
N LYS A 237 14.46 -0.71 6.08
CA LYS A 237 13.30 -0.75 5.18
C LYS A 237 13.44 0.31 4.07
N HIS A 238 13.76 1.55 4.42
CA HIS A 238 13.83 2.64 3.43
C HIS A 238 15.07 2.56 2.55
N LEU A 239 16.19 2.05 3.05
CA LEU A 239 17.34 1.69 2.23
C LEU A 239 16.97 0.61 1.20
N ALA A 240 16.18 -0.40 1.57
CA ALA A 240 15.70 -1.40 0.63
C ALA A 240 14.78 -0.81 -0.45
N LEU A 241 13.87 0.10 -0.07
CA LEU A 241 13.03 0.83 -1.02
C LEU A 241 13.86 1.66 -2.00
N TRP A 242 14.83 2.44 -1.50
CA TRP A 242 15.71 3.25 -2.35
C TRP A 242 16.56 2.41 -3.30
N ASN A 243 17.11 1.28 -2.84
CA ASN A 243 17.85 0.38 -3.72
C ASN A 243 16.96 -0.21 -4.82
N LYS A 244 15.71 -0.54 -4.49
CA LYS A 244 14.76 -1.08 -5.46
C LYS A 244 14.38 -0.03 -6.50
N GLU A 245 14.16 1.20 -6.06
CA GLU A 245 13.87 2.33 -6.94
C GLU A 245 15.05 2.64 -7.87
N LEU A 246 16.27 2.65 -7.33
CA LEU A 246 17.50 2.78 -8.12
C LEU A 246 17.60 1.70 -9.21
N GLU A 247 17.34 0.44 -8.86
CA GLU A 247 17.34 -0.68 -9.80
C GLU A 247 16.29 -0.48 -10.90
N ASN A 248 15.07 -0.06 -10.53
CA ASN A 248 14.00 0.19 -11.49
C ASN A 248 14.40 1.27 -12.49
N ILE A 249 14.82 2.43 -12.01
CA ILE A 249 15.23 3.57 -12.84
C ILE A 249 16.40 3.21 -13.73
N TYR A 250 17.43 2.57 -13.16
CA TYR A 250 18.61 2.12 -13.92
C TYR A 250 18.21 1.18 -15.07
N ASN A 251 17.37 0.19 -14.81
CA ASN A 251 16.89 -0.73 -15.83
C ASN A 251 16.04 -0.04 -16.90
N SER A 252 15.20 0.92 -16.51
CA SER A 252 14.39 1.70 -17.45
C SER A 252 15.26 2.59 -18.34
N LEU A 253 16.30 3.23 -17.80
CA LEU A 253 17.28 3.99 -18.56
C LEU A 253 18.01 3.10 -19.58
N LEU A 254 18.50 1.93 -19.15
CA LEU A 254 19.17 0.97 -20.05
C LEU A 254 18.30 0.53 -21.23
N GLN A 255 16.97 0.62 -21.12
CA GLN A 255 16.06 0.31 -22.23
C GLN A 255 15.84 1.50 -23.18
N LYS A 256 15.95 2.74 -22.67
CA LYS A 256 15.61 3.97 -23.42
C LYS A 256 16.81 4.64 -24.11
N ILE A 257 18.04 4.41 -23.64
CA ILE A 257 19.25 5.09 -24.15
C ILE A 257 19.99 4.27 -25.22
N ASP A 258 20.87 4.92 -26.00
CA ASP A 258 21.68 4.27 -27.06
C ASP A 258 22.87 3.46 -26.50
N SER A 259 23.50 2.62 -27.33
CA SER A 259 24.59 1.73 -26.89
C SER A 259 25.79 2.44 -26.26
N ASN A 260 26.17 3.62 -26.75
CA ASN A 260 27.28 4.41 -26.19
C ASN A 260 26.89 5.04 -24.86
N GLN A 261 25.64 5.51 -24.73
CA GLN A 261 25.09 5.99 -23.47
C GLN A 261 24.98 4.85 -22.43
N LYS A 262 24.57 3.64 -22.83
CA LYS A 262 24.52 2.46 -21.95
C LYS A 262 25.87 2.14 -21.35
N GLU A 263 26.92 2.12 -22.17
CA GLU A 263 28.28 1.84 -21.68
C GLU A 263 28.72 2.85 -20.61
N LYS A 264 28.48 4.14 -20.84
CA LYS A 264 28.78 5.21 -19.88
C LYS A 264 27.97 5.07 -18.59
N LEU A 265 26.68 4.77 -18.69
CA LEU A 265 25.81 4.57 -17.53
C LEU A 265 26.26 3.35 -16.70
N ILE A 266 26.61 2.23 -17.35
CA ILE A 266 27.13 1.03 -16.70
C ILE A 266 28.43 1.34 -15.96
N GLN A 267 29.39 2.00 -16.61
CA GLN A 267 30.66 2.36 -15.99
C GLN A 267 30.47 3.31 -14.81
N SER A 268 29.64 4.35 -14.98
CA SER A 268 29.31 5.30 -13.91
C SER A 268 28.68 4.60 -12.71
N GLN A 269 27.73 3.69 -12.94
CA GLN A 269 27.04 2.96 -11.89
C GLN A 269 27.98 2.00 -11.14
N ASN A 270 28.83 1.26 -11.86
CA ASN A 270 29.81 0.36 -11.24
C ASN A 270 30.82 1.11 -10.38
N ASN A 271 31.32 2.25 -10.87
CA ASN A 271 32.27 3.09 -10.13
C ASN A 271 31.63 3.67 -8.86
N TRP A 272 30.38 4.13 -8.95
CA TRP A 272 29.63 4.64 -7.81
C TRP A 272 29.40 3.56 -6.75
N GLN A 273 28.99 2.35 -7.15
CA GLN A 273 28.83 1.21 -6.23
C GLN A 273 30.15 0.86 -5.53
N HIS A 274 31.25 0.83 -6.30
CA HIS A 274 32.57 0.56 -5.75
C HIS A 274 33.00 1.63 -4.74
N GLN A 275 32.80 2.91 -5.04
CA GLN A 275 33.13 4.01 -4.13
C GLN A 275 32.36 3.90 -2.81
N ILE A 276 31.04 3.64 -2.86
CA ILE A 276 30.23 3.48 -1.65
C ILE A 276 30.73 2.31 -0.79
N ALA A 277 31.06 1.18 -1.43
CA ALA A 277 31.60 0.03 -0.71
C ALA A 277 32.93 0.36 -0.02
N LEU A 278 33.83 1.09 -0.70
CA LEU A 278 35.08 1.56 -0.11
C LEU A 278 34.85 2.55 1.04
N ASP A 279 33.91 3.48 0.90
CA ASP A 279 33.56 4.43 1.96
C ASP A 279 33.03 3.72 3.21
N GLN A 280 32.18 2.70 3.03
CA GLN A 280 31.69 1.86 4.13
C GLN A 280 32.84 1.10 4.81
N LEU A 281 33.69 0.43 4.03
CA LEU A 281 34.85 -0.30 4.55
C LEU A 281 35.81 0.62 5.31
N PHE A 282 36.08 1.80 4.77
CA PHE A 282 36.91 2.80 5.43
C PHE A 282 36.30 3.24 6.76
N MET A 283 35.02 3.63 6.76
CA MET A 283 34.34 4.07 7.98
C MET A 283 34.29 2.96 9.05
N TYR A 284 34.08 1.70 8.66
CA TYR A 284 34.05 0.57 9.61
C TYR A 284 35.44 0.00 9.95
N SER A 285 36.52 0.50 9.32
CA SER A 285 37.89 0.09 9.66
C SER A 285 38.37 0.62 11.02
N PHE A 286 37.71 1.65 11.53
CA PHE A 286 38.03 2.26 12.83
C PHE A 286 37.41 1.44 13.98
N ASN A 287 38.20 0.54 14.56
CA ASN A 287 37.77 -0.38 15.63
C ASN A 287 37.10 0.29 16.83
N ASP A 288 37.47 1.53 17.14
CA ASP A 288 36.94 2.31 18.26
C ASP A 288 35.89 3.35 17.85
N LEU A 289 35.59 3.49 16.55
CA LEU A 289 34.62 4.48 16.07
C LEU A 289 33.26 4.26 16.71
N ARG A 290 32.81 3.00 16.80
CA ARG A 290 31.57 2.63 17.48
C ARG A 290 31.54 3.09 18.95
N LEU A 291 32.69 3.05 19.63
CA LEU A 291 32.81 3.53 21.02
C LEU A 291 32.83 5.06 21.10
N ARG A 292 33.41 5.73 20.10
CA ARG A 292 33.55 7.20 20.07
C ARG A 292 32.28 7.94 19.66
N VAL A 293 31.60 7.47 18.62
CA VAL A 293 30.40 8.16 18.06
C VAL A 293 29.11 7.73 18.74
N GLY A 294 29.18 6.68 19.58
CA GLY A 294 28.02 6.12 20.24
C GLY A 294 26.99 5.58 19.25
N ARG A 295 25.79 5.29 19.76
CA ARG A 295 24.70 4.72 18.95
C ARG A 295 24.10 5.72 17.98
N GLU A 296 23.96 6.97 18.39
CA GLU A 296 23.47 8.07 17.54
C GLU A 296 24.37 8.26 16.32
N GLY A 297 25.69 8.22 16.50
CA GLY A 297 26.61 8.26 15.36
C GLY A 297 26.46 7.08 14.40
N GLN A 298 26.17 5.88 14.90
CA GLN A 298 25.89 4.73 14.02
C GLN A 298 24.60 4.91 13.21
N ILE A 299 23.57 5.45 13.84
CA ILE A 299 22.30 5.80 13.19
C ILE A 299 22.54 6.84 12.09
N LEU A 300 23.24 7.94 12.41
CA LEU A 300 23.57 8.99 11.46
C LEU A 300 24.42 8.45 10.30
N SER A 301 25.35 7.53 10.56
CA SER A 301 26.11 6.84 9.50
C SER A 301 25.22 5.99 8.60
N SER A 302 24.27 5.23 9.15
CA SER A 302 23.31 4.45 8.35
C SER A 302 22.42 5.34 7.49
N VAL A 303 21.89 6.44 8.06
CA VAL A 303 21.13 7.45 7.32
C VAL A 303 21.99 8.08 6.22
N HIS A 304 23.26 8.39 6.49
CA HIS A 304 24.18 8.94 5.50
C HIS A 304 24.34 8.01 4.28
N PHE A 305 24.54 6.71 4.49
CA PHE A 305 24.65 5.76 3.37
C PHE A 305 23.32 5.56 2.63
N MET A 306 22.19 5.58 3.35
CA MET A 306 20.88 5.59 2.71
C MET A 306 20.70 6.81 1.81
N ASN A 307 21.06 7.99 2.29
CA ASN A 307 20.98 9.24 1.52
C ASN A 307 21.87 9.21 0.27
N LYS A 308 23.04 8.57 0.32
CA LYS A 308 23.86 8.36 -0.89
C LYS A 308 23.12 7.55 -1.97
N VAL A 309 22.36 6.52 -1.59
CA VAL A 309 21.53 5.74 -2.54
C VAL A 309 20.38 6.59 -3.06
N ARG A 310 19.68 7.31 -2.18
CA ARG A 310 18.64 8.27 -2.52
C ARG A 310 19.11 9.29 -3.56
N ASP A 311 20.21 9.98 -3.30
CA ASP A 311 20.69 11.07 -4.16
C ASP A 311 21.07 10.55 -5.56
N ARG A 312 21.69 9.36 -5.63
CA ARG A 312 21.97 8.70 -6.91
C ARG A 312 20.68 8.31 -7.64
N THR A 313 19.67 7.88 -6.91
CA THR A 313 18.36 7.51 -7.47
C THR A 313 17.72 8.73 -8.12
N LEU A 314 17.69 9.88 -7.41
CA LEU A 314 17.11 11.13 -7.91
C LEU A 314 17.88 11.71 -9.10
N GLU A 315 19.21 11.61 -9.10
CA GLU A 315 20.03 11.98 -10.28
C GLU A 315 19.61 11.19 -11.53
N LEU A 316 19.46 9.86 -11.39
CA LEU A 316 19.05 9.01 -12.51
C LEU A 316 17.56 9.20 -12.87
N GLU A 317 16.70 9.47 -11.89
CA GLU A 317 15.28 9.78 -12.12
C GLU A 317 15.11 11.00 -13.03
N GLU A 318 15.94 12.02 -12.81
CA GLU A 318 15.90 13.24 -13.60
C GLU A 318 16.22 12.97 -15.07
N ILE A 319 17.28 12.19 -15.31
CA ILE A 319 17.66 11.78 -16.65
C ILE A 319 16.53 10.95 -17.27
N LEU A 320 15.98 9.99 -16.53
CA LEU A 320 14.89 9.15 -17.03
C LEU A 320 13.67 9.99 -17.44
N THR A 321 13.31 10.96 -16.60
CA THR A 321 12.17 11.84 -16.85
C THR A 321 12.40 12.72 -18.08
N SER A 322 13.63 13.19 -18.31
CA SER A 322 13.99 13.95 -19.52
C SER A 322 13.89 13.16 -20.83
N LEU A 323 13.84 11.82 -20.74
CA LEU A 323 13.74 10.90 -21.88
C LEU A 323 12.31 10.40 -22.13
N THR A 324 11.34 10.81 -21.31
CA THR A 324 9.95 10.31 -21.36
C THR A 324 9.09 11.22 -22.23
#